data_AF-A0A3A8YM38-F1
#
_entry.id   AF-A0A3A8YM38-F1
#
_cell.length_a   1.000
_cell.length_b   1.000
_cell.length_c   1.000
_cell.angle_alpha   90.00
_cell.angle_beta   90.00
_cell.angle_gamma   90.00
#
_symmetry.space_group_name_H-M   'P 1'
#
loop_
_entity.id
_entity.type
_entity.pdbx_description
1 polymer ?
#
loop_
_entity_poly.entity_id
_entity_poly.type
_entity_poly.pdbx_seq_one_letter_code
_entity_poly.pdbx_strand_id
1 'polypeptide(L)'
;MLMKRREQPEKEKRMLEKAGAEYSAFRCRMLSRPAGEIYDACKKICFFECIHEYFQYNREISREFLDAAVQGGSILEGLWDTYQKYEYLGADTWEQIDEILDKYADIQVNAGKPD
;
A
#
# COMPACT_ATOMS: atom_id res chain seq x y z
N MET A 1 15.20 -18.55 -7.34
CA MET A 1 15.39 -18.74 -5.88
C MET A 1 14.22 -18.08 -5.17
N LEU A 2 13.37 -18.83 -4.47
CA LEU A 2 12.39 -18.22 -3.55
C LEU A 2 13.17 -17.62 -2.38
N MET A 3 13.31 -16.31 -2.34
CA MET A 3 13.86 -15.63 -1.17
C MET A 3 12.83 -15.74 -0.05
N LYS A 4 13.08 -16.63 0.92
CA LYS A 4 12.28 -16.72 2.14
C LYS A 4 12.52 -15.44 2.95
N ARG A 5 11.45 -14.74 3.33
CA ARG A 5 11.52 -13.65 4.31
C ARG A 5 12.03 -14.19 5.66
N ARG A 6 12.69 -13.34 6.45
CA ARG A 6 12.99 -13.62 7.87
C ARG A 6 11.68 -13.81 8.66
N GLU A 7 11.75 -14.38 9.86
CA GLU A 7 10.63 -14.36 10.80
C GLU A 7 10.18 -12.92 11.03
N GLN A 8 9.00 -12.58 10.53
CA GLN A 8 8.41 -11.25 10.66
C GLN A 8 7.67 -11.15 11.99
N PRO A 9 7.71 -9.99 12.67
CA PRO A 9 6.80 -9.71 13.78
C PRO A 9 5.35 -9.97 13.34
N GLU A 10 4.53 -10.56 14.21
CA GLU A 10 3.13 -10.93 13.93
C GLU A 10 2.30 -9.77 13.32
N LYS A 11 2.60 -8.52 13.73
CA LYS A 11 1.98 -7.31 13.16
C LYS A 11 2.28 -7.11 11.67
N GLU A 12 3.55 -7.25 11.28
CA GLU A 12 3.98 -7.10 9.89
C GLU A 12 3.34 -8.17 9.02
N LYS A 13 3.34 -9.42 9.49
CA LYS A 13 2.69 -10.54 8.79
C LYS A 13 1.21 -10.26 8.54
N ARG A 14 0.45 -9.84 9.56
CA ARG A 14 -0.98 -9.53 9.44
C ARG A 14 -1.24 -8.37 8.48
N MET A 15 -0.40 -7.34 8.51
CA MET A 15 -0.49 -6.21 7.59
C MET A 15 -0.30 -6.69 6.14
N LEU A 16 0.73 -7.51 5.89
CA LEU A 16 1.02 -8.06 4.57
C LEU A 16 -0.09 -8.99 4.06
N GLU A 17 -0.66 -9.83 4.93
CA GLU A 17 -1.81 -10.69 4.59
C GLU A 17 -3.03 -9.85 4.20
N LYS A 18 -3.30 -8.78 4.94
CA LYS A 18 -4.40 -7.85 4.66
C LYS A 18 -4.19 -7.12 3.33
N ALA A 19 -3.02 -6.51 3.12
CA ALA A 19 -2.68 -5.83 1.87
C ALA A 19 -2.71 -6.80 0.67
N GLY A 20 -2.23 -8.03 0.83
CA GLY A 20 -2.30 -9.07 -0.20
C GLY A 20 -3.73 -9.49 -0.54
N ALA A 21 -4.62 -9.59 0.47
CA ALA A 21 -6.03 -9.87 0.26
C ALA A 21 -6.75 -8.72 -0.47
N GLU A 22 -6.48 -7.48 -0.10
CA GLU A 22 -7.00 -6.28 -0.77
C GLU A 22 -6.56 -6.22 -2.24
N TYR A 23 -5.27 -6.46 -2.50
CA TYR A 23 -4.71 -6.51 -3.85
C TYR A 23 -5.36 -7.63 -4.68
N SER A 24 -5.48 -8.83 -4.12
CA SER A 24 -6.10 -9.97 -4.82
C SER A 24 -7.56 -9.68 -5.19
N ALA A 25 -8.32 -9.10 -4.25
CA ALA A 25 -9.71 -8.69 -4.50
C ALA A 25 -9.80 -7.59 -5.55
N PHE A 26 -8.90 -6.60 -5.51
CA PHE A 26 -8.80 -5.56 -6.54
C PHE A 26 -8.51 -6.16 -7.92
N ARG A 27 -7.50 -7.02 -8.03
CA ARG A 27 -7.08 -7.67 -9.27
C ARG A 27 -8.21 -8.51 -9.87
N CYS A 28 -8.90 -9.33 -9.06
CA CYS A 28 -10.07 -10.08 -9.52
C CYS A 28 -11.17 -9.16 -10.05
N ARG A 29 -11.45 -8.03 -9.37
CA ARG A 29 -12.41 -7.04 -9.85
C ARG A 29 -11.98 -6.45 -11.20
N MET A 30 -10.73 -6.04 -11.36
CA MET A 30 -10.24 -5.45 -12.62
C MET A 30 -10.29 -6.43 -13.78
N LEU A 31 -9.94 -7.70 -13.57
CA LEU A 31 -10.00 -8.74 -14.61
C LEU A 31 -11.42 -9.02 -15.12
N SER A 32 -12.45 -8.70 -14.33
CA SER A 32 -13.85 -8.85 -14.73
C SER A 32 -14.43 -7.63 -15.47
N ARG A 33 -13.65 -6.55 -15.63
CA ARG A 33 -14.14 -5.25 -16.12
C ARG A 33 -13.94 -5.11 -17.63
N PRO A 34 -14.77 -4.30 -18.31
CA PRO A 34 -14.55 -3.94 -19.71
C PRO A 34 -13.22 -3.19 -19.89
N ALA A 35 -12.64 -3.29 -21.09
CA ALA A 35 -11.37 -2.65 -21.41
C ALA A 35 -11.35 -1.13 -21.16
N GLY A 36 -12.48 -0.43 -21.37
CA GLY A 36 -12.60 1.01 -21.08
C GLY A 36 -12.40 1.33 -19.60
N GLU A 37 -13.07 0.58 -18.71
CA GLU A 37 -12.93 0.77 -17.26
C GLU A 37 -11.52 0.41 -16.77
N ILE A 38 -10.87 -0.59 -17.39
CA ILE A 38 -9.47 -0.93 -17.12
C ILE A 38 -8.55 0.22 -17.53
N TYR A 39 -8.78 0.83 -18.69
CA TYR A 39 -8.01 1.98 -19.16
C TYR A 39 -8.16 3.17 -18.22
N ASP A 40 -9.38 3.48 -17.77
CA ASP A 40 -9.63 4.57 -16.82
C ASP A 40 -8.96 4.32 -15.46
N ALA A 41 -8.87 3.06 -15.04
CA ALA A 41 -8.21 2.64 -13.81
C ALA A 41 -6.69 2.42 -13.94
N CYS A 42 -6.08 2.62 -15.12
CA CYS A 42 -4.72 2.16 -15.40
C CYS A 42 -3.67 2.68 -14.40
N LYS A 43 -3.78 3.94 -13.97
CA LYS A 43 -2.88 4.54 -12.97
C LYS A 43 -3.01 3.85 -11.61
N LYS A 44 -4.25 3.58 -11.19
CA LYS A 44 -4.52 2.89 -9.91
C LYS A 44 -4.06 1.44 -9.96
N ILE A 45 -4.24 0.76 -11.11
CA ILE A 45 -3.71 -0.58 -11.33
C ILE A 45 -2.19 -0.57 -11.20
N CYS A 46 -1.50 0.32 -11.92
CA CYS A 46 -0.05 0.47 -11.85
C CYS A 46 0.42 0.72 -10.41
N PHE A 47 -0.23 1.65 -9.71
CA PHE A 47 0.07 1.95 -8.31
C PHE A 47 -0.07 0.72 -7.40
N PHE A 48 -1.18 -0.02 -7.48
CA PHE A 48 -1.37 -1.22 -6.65
C PHE A 48 -0.39 -2.34 -6.98
N GLU A 49 0.01 -2.50 -8.25
CA GLU A 49 1.06 -3.44 -8.63
C GLU A 49 2.40 -3.06 -7.99
N CYS A 50 2.80 -1.78 -8.07
CA CYS A 50 4.04 -1.28 -7.46
C CYS A 50 4.06 -1.48 -5.93
N ILE A 51 2.97 -1.15 -5.24
CA ILE A 51 2.86 -1.33 -3.78
C ILE A 51 2.89 -2.82 -3.42
N HIS A 52 2.17 -3.66 -4.16
CA HIS A 52 2.18 -5.11 -3.93
C HIS A 52 3.57 -5.71 -4.15
N GLU A 53 4.27 -5.31 -5.21
CA GLU A 53 5.65 -5.73 -5.49
C GLU A 53 6.60 -5.30 -4.36
N TYR A 54 6.51 -4.04 -3.93
CA TYR A 54 7.28 -3.53 -2.80
C TYR A 54 7.01 -4.36 -1.54
N PHE A 55 5.74 -4.61 -1.18
CA PHE A 55 5.41 -5.44 -0.04
C PHE A 55 5.79 -6.91 -0.21
N GLN A 56 5.96 -7.40 -1.43
CA GLN A 56 6.38 -8.77 -1.68
C GLN A 56 7.89 -8.95 -1.47
N TYR A 57 8.69 -7.96 -1.89
CA TYR A 57 10.15 -8.10 -1.98
C TYR A 57 10.94 -7.26 -0.98
N ASN A 58 10.41 -6.11 -0.55
CA ASN A 58 11.08 -5.30 0.46
C ASN A 58 11.05 -6.03 1.81
N ARG A 59 12.19 -5.98 2.52
CA ARG A 59 12.43 -6.73 3.75
C ARG A 59 12.24 -5.91 5.02
N GLU A 60 12.15 -4.59 4.89
CA GLU A 60 12.11 -3.68 6.03
C GLU A 60 11.00 -2.66 5.81
N ILE A 61 9.86 -2.90 6.46
CA ILE A 61 8.74 -1.95 6.49
C ILE A 61 8.80 -1.19 7.81
N SER A 62 8.68 0.13 7.76
CA SER A 62 8.79 0.99 8.95
C SER A 62 7.72 0.64 9.99
N ARG A 63 8.09 0.75 11.27
CA ARG A 63 7.21 0.38 12.38
C ARG A 63 6.05 1.38 12.51
N GLU A 64 6.32 2.63 12.22
CA GLU A 64 5.40 3.76 12.18
C GLU A 64 4.25 3.47 11.20
N PHE A 65 4.60 3.00 9.99
CA PHE A 65 3.60 2.56 9.03
C PHE A 65 2.81 1.35 9.53
N LEU A 66 3.47 0.33 10.09
CA LEU A 66 2.78 -0.86 10.61
C LEU A 66 1.75 -0.53 11.68
N ASP A 67 2.09 0.37 12.61
CA ASP A 67 1.17 0.79 13.67
C ASP A 67 0.00 1.60 13.11
N ALA A 68 0.21 2.43 12.08
CA ALA A 68 -0.85 3.15 11.37
C ALA A 68 -1.76 2.22 10.55
N ALA A 69 -1.19 1.26 9.81
CA ALA A 69 -1.92 0.34 8.93
C ALA A 69 -2.85 -0.63 9.69
N VAL A 70 -2.51 -0.95 10.95
CA VAL A 70 -3.36 -1.77 11.84
C VAL A 70 -4.61 -1.02 12.30
N GLN A 71 -4.54 0.30 12.45
CA GLN A 71 -5.66 1.14 12.91
C GLN A 71 -6.59 1.56 11.76
N GLY A 72 -6.07 1.57 10.53
CA GLY A 72 -6.79 2.02 9.33
C GLY A 72 -7.73 0.98 8.70
N GLY A 73 -8.60 1.48 7.81
CA GLY A 73 -9.48 0.70 6.94
C GLY A 73 -8.72 -0.07 5.86
N SER A 74 -9.01 0.15 4.58
CA SER A 74 -8.25 -0.47 3.49
C SER A 74 -6.85 0.15 3.40
N ILE A 75 -5.80 -0.68 3.43
CA ILE A 75 -4.40 -0.23 3.37
C ILE A 75 -4.11 0.35 1.99
N LEU A 76 -4.42 -0.40 0.93
CA LEU A 76 -4.10 0.00 -0.44
C LEU A 76 -4.89 1.25 -0.85
N GLU A 77 -6.17 1.33 -0.47
CA GLU A 77 -6.98 2.52 -0.75
C GLU A 77 -6.46 3.73 0.03
N GLY A 78 -6.08 3.57 1.30
CA GLY A 78 -5.51 4.67 2.09
C GLY A 78 -4.17 5.19 1.53
N LEU A 79 -3.33 4.29 1.02
CA LEU A 79 -2.10 4.66 0.32
C LEU A 79 -2.39 5.37 -1.01
N TRP A 80 -3.38 4.89 -1.76
CA TRP A 80 -3.82 5.54 -2.99
C TRP A 80 -4.36 6.94 -2.75
N ASP A 81 -5.22 7.11 -1.74
CA ASP A 81 -5.77 8.42 -1.38
C ASP A 81 -4.65 9.40 -0.98
N THR A 82 -3.63 8.89 -0.27
CA THR A 82 -2.44 9.66 0.09
C THR A 82 -1.65 10.06 -1.16
N TYR A 83 -1.35 9.11 -2.03
CA TYR A 83 -0.69 9.35 -3.31
C TYR A 83 -1.43 10.39 -4.18
N GLN A 84 -2.76 10.30 -4.27
CA GLN A 84 -3.55 11.26 -5.05
C GLN A 84 -3.59 12.66 -4.43
N LYS A 85 -3.49 12.77 -3.10
CA LYS A 85 -3.61 14.05 -2.39
C LYS A 85 -2.34 14.89 -2.46
N TYR A 86 -1.18 14.25 -2.57
CA TYR A 86 0.12 14.93 -2.50
C TYR A 86 0.87 14.76 -3.83
N GLU A 87 0.80 15.78 -4.69
CA GLU A 87 1.35 15.75 -6.05
C GLU A 87 2.85 15.48 -6.15
N TYR A 88 3.61 15.68 -5.06
CA TYR A 88 5.05 15.42 -5.03
C TYR A 88 5.39 13.93 -4.85
N LEU A 89 4.43 13.09 -4.47
CA LEU A 89 4.66 11.67 -4.24
C LEU A 89 4.76 10.91 -5.55
N GLY A 90 5.77 10.05 -5.66
CA GLY A 90 5.95 9.08 -6.76
C GLY A 90 5.69 7.64 -6.29
N ALA A 91 5.60 6.71 -7.23
CA ALA A 91 5.48 5.28 -6.92
C ALA A 91 6.32 4.40 -7.88
N ASP A 92 7.27 5.02 -8.58
CA ASP A 92 8.09 4.39 -9.61
C ASP A 92 9.36 3.74 -9.01
N THR A 93 9.80 4.19 -7.83
CA THR A 93 10.93 3.61 -7.09
C THR A 93 10.54 3.21 -5.66
N TRP A 94 11.34 2.34 -5.04
CA TRP A 94 11.08 1.91 -3.66
C TRP A 94 11.19 3.07 -2.66
N GLU A 95 12.12 3.99 -2.86
CA GLU A 95 12.29 5.18 -2.01
C GLU A 95 11.06 6.09 -2.08
N GLN A 96 10.45 6.22 -3.26
CA GLN A 96 9.21 6.98 -3.40
C GLN A 96 8.03 6.27 -2.71
N ILE A 97 8.01 4.93 -2.74
CA ILE A 97 7.02 4.16 -1.99
C ILE A 97 7.22 4.35 -0.47
N ASP A 98 8.46 4.34 0.01
CA ASP A 98 8.77 4.66 1.42
C ASP A 98 8.20 6.03 1.82
N GLU A 99 8.38 7.06 0.99
CA GLU A 99 7.81 8.40 1.22
C GLU A 99 6.28 8.39 1.33
N ILE A 100 5.59 7.57 0.53
CA ILE A 100 4.14 7.40 0.64
C ILE A 100 3.78 6.73 1.98
N LEU A 101 4.49 5.67 2.37
CA LEU A 101 4.23 4.95 3.63
C LEU A 101 4.42 5.88 4.84
N ASP A 102 5.51 6.66 4.83
CA ASP A 102 5.81 7.64 5.87
C ASP A 102 4.75 8.74 5.92
N LYS A 103 4.33 9.24 4.75
CA LYS A 103 3.29 10.27 4.70
C LYS A 103 1.94 9.74 5.19
N TYR A 104 1.61 8.51 4.84
CA TYR A 104 0.41 7.84 5.34
C TYR A 104 0.43 7.71 6.86
N ALA A 105 1.55 7.27 7.43
CA ALA A 105 1.73 7.14 8.88
C ALA A 105 1.59 8.50 9.60
N ASP A 106 2.24 9.54 9.08
CA ASP A 106 2.13 10.92 9.57
C ASP A 106 0.67 11.42 9.62
N ILE A 107 -0.11 11.14 8.56
CA ILE A 107 -1.54 11.51 8.51
C ILE A 107 -2.35 10.78 9.58
N GLN A 108 -2.15 9.48 9.77
CA GLN A 108 -2.90 8.72 10.78
C GLN A 108 -2.56 9.17 12.21
N VAL A 109 -1.30 9.53 12.47
CA VAL A 109 -0.87 10.08 13.76
C VAL A 109 -1.48 11.45 14.02
N ASN A 110 -1.49 12.34 13.01
CA ASN A 110 -2.03 13.69 13.16
C ASN A 110 -3.56 13.75 13.15
N ALA A 111 -4.26 12.80 12.52
CA ALA A 111 -5.71 12.68 12.59
C ALA A 111 -6.23 12.32 14.01
N GLY A 112 -5.36 11.82 14.90
CA GLY A 112 -5.66 11.52 16.30
C GLY A 112 -5.47 12.69 17.27
N LYS A 113 -5.02 13.86 16.81
CA LYS A 113 -4.94 15.08 17.62
C LYS A 113 -6.06 16.04 17.19
N PRO A 114 -7.17 16.14 17.94
CA PRO A 114 -8.07 17.26 17.76
C PRO A 114 -7.33 18.54 18.20
N ASP A 115 -7.52 19.61 17.44
CA ASP A 115 -7.23 20.98 17.88
C ASP A 115 -7.91 21.29 19.23
#